data_AF-A0A4P6X465-F1
#
_entry.id   AF-A0A4P6X465-F1
#
_cell.length_a   1.000
_cell.length_b   1.000
_cell.length_c   1.000
_cell.angle_alpha   90.00
_cell.angle_beta   90.00
_cell.angle_gamma   90.00
#
_symmetry.space_group_name_H-M   'P 1'
#
loop_
_entity.id
_entity.type
_entity.pdbx_description
1 polymer ?
#
loop_
_entity_poly.entity_id
_entity_poly.type
_entity_poly.pdbx_seq_one_letter_code
_entity_poly.pdbx_strand_id
1 'polypeptide(L)'
;MRIAHFSDLHYGSRTLVEADRCFGAAIDRAAALGVAAAVISGDATDHALDLHAPAARRLVAQVRRLADHCPVLLLQGTYSHEPPGTLGIFRALGGRHPIHVAEGIGQAVLTRGRGWRRSPDWRFEVLPSDAVALFSCLPTVNKAELAAAVGAVDAAEAVGEHLERLLAGWAPTHRLARERGLPTIGVSHGTVFGCVSEHGVPMAGFDHEFTTGALFASEAQAFMLGHIHRHQAWSRQGDRGEQLIAYPGSIGRFHYGEEGEKGFLVWEVGADDARCTLEATLARRTIDIVFEGRPDLDVLRDAIARQDVTGASVRVRWTVADEDRGAVDREAIQRMLAGAAEAKLEGRIVPVVRTRAAGISQLPRLEDKLRAWAKVADVRPEPLLACMAALDHEQPEVIAARLIGSNTDSTPSTHHVLPERLSEPV
;
A
#
# COMPACT_ATOMS: atom_id res chain seq x y z
N MET A 1 -24.44 19.90 -8.70
CA MET A 1 -23.25 20.69 -8.29
C MET A 1 -22.00 19.95 -8.72
N ARG A 2 -20.97 20.66 -9.21
CA ARG A 2 -19.68 20.05 -9.56
C ARG A 2 -18.67 20.19 -8.42
N ILE A 3 -18.03 19.10 -7.98
CA ILE A 3 -17.10 19.09 -6.84
C ILE A 3 -15.81 18.35 -7.24
N ALA A 4 -14.65 18.94 -6.93
CA ALA A 4 -13.37 18.24 -7.03
C ALA A 4 -13.09 17.47 -5.73
N HIS A 5 -12.78 16.18 -5.83
CA HIS A 5 -12.50 15.30 -4.71
C HIS A 5 -11.09 14.76 -4.80
N PHE A 6 -10.24 15.23 -3.92
CA PHE A 6 -8.86 14.82 -3.73
C PHE A 6 -8.75 13.98 -2.45
N SER A 7 -7.79 13.06 -2.41
CA SER A 7 -7.46 12.30 -1.20
C SER A 7 -6.00 11.91 -1.23
N ASP A 8 -5.47 11.50 -0.07
CA ASP A 8 -4.21 10.77 0.04
C ASP A 8 -3.09 11.51 -0.72
N LEU A 9 -2.90 12.78 -0.34
CA LEU A 9 -1.92 13.67 -0.99
C LEU A 9 -0.51 13.34 -0.55
N HIS A 10 -0.35 12.82 0.68
CA HIS A 10 0.90 12.36 1.28
C HIS A 10 2.06 13.34 1.07
N TYR A 11 1.88 14.62 1.39
CA TYR A 11 3.00 15.57 1.39
C TYR A 11 4.01 15.16 2.47
N GLY A 12 5.26 14.98 2.06
CA GLY A 12 6.35 14.59 2.95
C GLY A 12 7.69 14.77 2.28
N SER A 13 8.79 14.69 3.04
CA SER A 13 10.13 14.98 2.51
C SER A 13 10.53 14.11 1.32
N ARG A 14 10.08 12.85 1.28
CA ARG A 14 10.38 11.90 0.19
C ARG A 14 9.39 11.99 -0.97
N THR A 15 8.15 12.39 -0.69
CA THR A 15 7.03 12.37 -1.64
C THR A 15 6.74 13.74 -2.25
N LEU A 16 7.33 14.82 -1.70
CA LEU A 16 7.04 16.22 -2.05
C LEU A 16 7.03 16.50 -3.56
N VAL A 17 8.05 16.04 -4.29
CA VAL A 17 8.18 16.34 -5.71
C VAL A 17 7.01 15.76 -6.52
N GLU A 18 6.63 14.52 -6.22
CA GLU A 18 5.52 13.84 -6.86
C GLU A 18 4.18 14.45 -6.42
N ALA A 19 3.97 14.60 -5.12
CA ALA A 19 2.75 15.15 -4.54
C ALA A 19 2.47 16.59 -5.04
N ASP A 20 3.49 17.46 -5.07
CA ASP A 20 3.34 18.85 -5.51
C ASP A 20 3.07 18.98 -7.00
N ARG A 21 3.77 18.19 -7.82
CA ARG A 21 3.54 18.17 -9.27
C ARG A 21 2.13 17.71 -9.59
N CYS A 22 1.69 16.59 -8.99
CA CYS A 22 0.39 16.00 -9.26
C CYS A 22 -0.74 16.86 -8.71
N PHE A 23 -0.67 17.29 -7.44
CA PHE A 23 -1.72 18.12 -6.85
C PHE A 23 -1.78 19.50 -7.49
N GLY A 24 -0.63 20.10 -7.82
CA GLY A 24 -0.57 21.38 -8.52
C GLY A 24 -1.30 21.34 -9.87
N ALA A 25 -1.05 20.31 -10.69
CA ALA A 25 -1.74 20.12 -11.97
C ALA A 25 -3.23 19.80 -11.78
N ALA A 26 -3.57 19.04 -10.73
CA ALA A 26 -4.96 18.72 -10.40
C ALA A 26 -5.77 19.97 -9.99
N ILE A 27 -5.16 20.90 -9.26
CA ILE A 27 -5.75 22.21 -8.93
C ILE A 27 -6.04 23.01 -10.20
N ASP A 28 -5.07 23.08 -11.13
CA ASP A 28 -5.26 23.79 -12.41
C ASP A 28 -6.41 23.19 -13.21
N ARG A 29 -6.47 21.86 -13.27
CA ARG A 29 -7.54 21.14 -13.95
C ARG A 29 -8.90 21.38 -13.31
N ALA A 30 -9.00 21.30 -11.98
CA ALA A 30 -10.23 21.58 -11.24
C ALA A 30 -10.71 23.04 -11.43
N ALA A 31 -9.78 24.00 -11.44
CA ALA A 31 -10.08 25.40 -11.73
C ALA A 31 -10.61 25.58 -13.16
N ALA A 32 -9.98 24.96 -14.16
CA ALA A 32 -10.42 24.99 -15.56
C ALA A 32 -11.80 24.36 -15.76
N LEU A 33 -12.14 23.33 -14.97
CA LEU A 33 -13.46 22.69 -14.98
C LEU A 33 -14.54 23.48 -14.23
N GLY A 34 -14.18 24.59 -13.58
CA GLY A 34 -15.12 25.49 -12.91
C GLY A 34 -15.86 24.82 -11.74
N VAL A 35 -15.16 23.99 -10.94
CA VAL A 35 -15.78 23.30 -9.80
C VAL A 35 -16.33 24.30 -8.77
N ALA A 36 -17.47 23.95 -8.15
CA ALA A 36 -18.14 24.82 -7.18
C ALA A 36 -17.51 24.75 -5.79
N ALA A 37 -16.90 23.61 -5.45
CA ALA A 37 -16.19 23.36 -4.20
C ALA A 37 -15.14 22.25 -4.42
N ALA A 38 -14.23 22.13 -3.47
CA ALA A 38 -13.27 21.04 -3.39
C ALA A 38 -13.32 20.33 -2.03
N VAL A 39 -13.07 19.03 -2.04
CA VAL A 39 -12.97 18.16 -0.87
C VAL A 39 -11.61 17.48 -0.88
N ILE A 40 -10.90 17.55 0.25
CA ILE A 40 -9.71 16.74 0.55
C ILE A 40 -10.12 15.76 1.66
N SER A 41 -10.31 14.50 1.33
CA SER A 41 -10.87 13.48 2.23
C SER A 41 -9.84 12.82 3.15
N GLY A 42 -8.82 13.55 3.61
CA GLY A 42 -7.80 13.07 4.55
C GLY A 42 -6.44 12.72 3.94
N ASP A 43 -5.48 12.46 4.82
CA ASP A 43 -4.09 12.11 4.55
C ASP A 43 -3.41 13.08 3.57
N ALA A 44 -3.52 14.38 3.87
CA ALA A 44 -2.81 15.42 3.14
C ALA A 44 -1.29 15.37 3.38
N THR A 45 -0.86 14.83 4.53
CA THR A 45 0.54 14.63 4.91
C THR A 45 0.92 13.15 4.94
N ASP A 46 2.18 12.84 4.60
CA ASP A 46 2.73 11.47 4.60
C ASP A 46 3.01 10.93 6.01
N HIS A 47 3.19 11.84 6.96
CA HIS A 47 3.39 11.61 8.39
C HIS A 47 3.27 12.96 9.10
N ALA A 48 3.36 12.96 10.42
CA ALA A 48 3.48 14.20 11.20
C ALA A 48 4.60 15.09 10.64
N LEU A 49 4.25 16.27 10.09
CA LEU A 49 5.22 17.21 9.55
C LEU A 49 5.48 18.36 10.51
N ASP A 50 6.76 18.67 10.70
CA ASP A 50 7.13 19.93 11.32
C ASP A 50 6.72 21.12 10.44
N LEU A 51 6.22 22.19 11.06
CA LEU A 51 5.74 23.38 10.33
C LEU A 51 6.83 24.04 9.45
N HIS A 52 8.09 23.92 9.84
CA HIS A 52 9.23 24.46 9.08
C HIS A 52 9.64 23.57 7.89
N ALA A 53 9.10 22.35 7.77
CA ALA A 53 9.44 21.44 6.70
C ALA A 53 9.01 22.02 5.33
N PRO A 54 9.84 21.88 4.29
CA PRO A 54 9.48 22.33 2.94
C PRO A 54 8.14 21.75 2.44
N ALA A 55 7.85 20.49 2.79
CA ALA A 55 6.59 19.84 2.44
C ALA A 55 5.38 20.49 3.10
N ALA A 56 5.46 20.85 4.39
CA ALA A 56 4.39 21.54 5.10
C ALA A 56 4.11 22.91 4.49
N ARG A 57 5.16 23.71 4.26
CA ARG A 57 5.04 25.01 3.58
C ARG A 57 4.39 24.87 2.21
N ARG A 58 4.74 23.83 1.47
CA ARG A 58 4.25 23.65 0.10
C ARG A 58 2.80 23.18 0.06
N LEU A 59 2.42 22.25 0.94
CA LEU A 59 1.03 21.84 1.12
C LEU A 59 0.15 23.05 1.45
N VAL A 60 0.55 23.88 2.43
CA VAL A 60 -0.17 25.10 2.80
C VAL A 60 -0.34 26.03 1.59
N ALA A 61 0.70 26.22 0.78
CA ALA A 61 0.64 27.06 -0.40
C ALA A 61 -0.35 26.51 -1.46
N GLN A 62 -0.38 25.19 -1.68
CA GLN A 62 -1.28 24.57 -2.65
C GLN A 62 -2.73 24.56 -2.17
N VAL A 63 -2.98 24.27 -0.90
CA VAL A 63 -4.35 24.35 -0.33
C VAL A 63 -4.86 25.79 -0.37
N ARG A 64 -4.01 26.79 -0.06
CA ARG A 64 -4.38 28.20 -0.22
C ARG A 64 -4.71 28.54 -1.68
N ARG A 65 -3.90 28.07 -2.63
CA ARG A 65 -4.15 28.27 -4.07
C ARG A 65 -5.45 27.63 -4.52
N LEU A 66 -5.78 26.42 -4.04
CA LEU A 66 -7.07 25.78 -4.27
C LEU A 66 -8.22 26.64 -3.70
N ALA A 67 -8.06 27.15 -2.48
CA ALA A 67 -9.00 28.06 -1.84
C ALA A 67 -9.14 29.42 -2.56
N ASP A 68 -8.17 29.81 -3.38
CA ASP A 68 -8.31 30.97 -4.26
C ASP A 68 -9.23 30.70 -5.46
N HIS A 69 -9.58 29.45 -5.75
CA HIS A 69 -10.48 29.07 -6.86
C HIS A 69 -11.88 28.70 -6.39
N CYS A 70 -12.01 27.98 -5.28
CA CYS A 70 -13.31 27.55 -4.73
C CYS A 70 -13.24 27.31 -3.21
N PRO A 71 -14.38 27.26 -2.51
CA PRO A 71 -14.45 26.81 -1.12
C PRO A 71 -13.92 25.38 -0.97
N VAL A 72 -13.14 25.15 0.08
CA VAL A 72 -12.48 23.85 0.30
C VAL A 72 -12.95 23.24 1.62
N LEU A 73 -13.21 21.93 1.62
CA LEU A 73 -13.42 21.12 2.80
C LEU A 73 -12.21 20.19 2.98
N LEU A 74 -11.53 20.25 4.12
CA LEU A 74 -10.46 19.34 4.53
C LEU A 74 -10.99 18.45 5.64
N LEU A 75 -11.05 17.15 5.40
CA LEU A 75 -11.35 16.14 6.40
C LEU A 75 -10.06 15.66 7.05
N GLN A 76 -10.09 15.45 8.36
CA GLN A 76 -9.05 14.75 9.11
C GLN A 76 -8.97 13.28 8.68
N GLY A 77 -7.81 12.88 8.17
CA GLY A 77 -7.44 11.50 7.89
C GLY A 77 -6.86 10.79 9.11
N THR A 78 -6.00 9.81 8.87
CA THR A 78 -5.44 8.96 9.91
C THR A 78 -4.50 9.73 10.84
N TYR A 79 -4.44 9.32 12.11
CA TYR A 79 -3.63 10.03 13.11
C TYR A 79 -2.11 9.80 12.95
N SER A 80 -1.70 8.76 12.23
CA SER A 80 -0.29 8.54 11.87
C SER A 80 0.18 9.53 10.80
N HIS A 81 -0.70 9.85 9.86
CA HIS A 81 -0.43 10.81 8.79
C HIS A 81 -0.62 12.25 9.28
N GLU A 82 -1.75 12.50 9.96
CA GLU A 82 -2.19 13.80 10.44
C GLU A 82 -2.52 13.74 11.93
N PRO A 83 -1.55 13.90 12.85
CA PRO A 83 -1.87 13.96 14.27
C PRO A 83 -2.91 15.05 14.60
N PRO A 84 -3.78 14.87 15.61
CA PRO A 84 -4.79 15.86 15.97
C PRO A 84 -4.23 17.29 16.09
N GLY A 85 -4.88 18.23 15.42
CA GLY A 85 -4.44 19.63 15.35
C GLY A 85 -3.58 19.98 14.12
N THR A 86 -3.10 18.99 13.36
CA THR A 86 -2.36 19.20 12.09
C THR A 86 -3.14 20.09 11.14
N LEU A 87 -4.46 19.85 11.01
CA LEU A 87 -5.30 20.60 10.09
C LEU A 87 -5.70 21.99 10.60
N GLY A 88 -5.46 22.30 11.89
CA GLY A 88 -5.84 23.55 12.52
C GLY A 88 -5.27 24.80 11.81
N ILE A 89 -4.07 24.70 11.25
CA ILE A 89 -3.42 25.79 10.52
C ILE A 89 -4.20 26.22 9.27
N PHE A 90 -4.93 25.29 8.63
CA PHE A 90 -5.66 25.58 7.39
C PHE A 90 -6.89 26.44 7.62
N ARG A 91 -7.46 26.44 8.84
CA ARG A 91 -8.55 27.34 9.24
C ARG A 91 -8.14 28.82 9.18
N ALA A 92 -6.85 29.10 9.40
CA ALA A 92 -6.31 30.45 9.44
C ALA A 92 -5.82 30.97 8.07
N LEU A 93 -5.88 30.15 7.01
CA LEU A 93 -5.40 30.56 5.69
C LEU A 93 -6.36 31.53 5.01
N GLY A 94 -5.88 32.73 4.67
CA GLY A 94 -6.70 33.78 4.06
C GLY A 94 -6.79 33.74 2.52
N GLY A 95 -7.37 32.69 1.92
CA GLY A 95 -7.66 32.63 0.47
C GLY A 95 -8.92 33.42 0.06
N ARG A 96 -9.23 33.48 -1.25
CA ARG A 96 -10.46 34.13 -1.76
C ARG A 96 -11.74 33.44 -1.28
N HIS A 97 -11.70 32.14 -1.03
CA HIS A 97 -12.79 31.35 -0.47
C HIS A 97 -12.37 30.69 0.86
N PRO A 98 -13.34 30.42 1.76
CA PRO A 98 -13.05 29.84 3.05
C PRO A 98 -12.71 28.34 2.96
N ILE A 99 -11.92 27.90 3.93
CA ILE A 99 -11.59 26.49 4.16
C ILE A 99 -12.34 25.99 5.39
N HIS A 100 -13.11 24.93 5.24
CA HIS A 100 -13.71 24.20 6.36
C HIS A 100 -12.85 23.02 6.73
N VAL A 101 -12.45 22.93 7.99
CA VAL A 101 -11.68 21.80 8.53
C VAL A 101 -12.59 20.95 9.41
N ALA A 102 -12.85 19.73 8.96
CA ALA A 102 -13.68 18.73 9.61
C ALA A 102 -12.81 17.72 10.38
N GLU A 103 -12.54 18.02 11.65
CA GLU A 103 -11.79 17.18 12.59
C GLU A 103 -12.69 16.36 13.53
N GLY A 104 -14.00 16.60 13.50
CA GLY A 104 -14.97 15.86 14.28
C GLY A 104 -16.22 15.52 13.49
N ILE A 105 -16.97 14.55 13.98
CA ILE A 105 -18.24 14.11 13.39
C ILE A 105 -19.21 15.30 13.36
N GLY A 106 -19.81 15.54 12.19
CA GLY A 106 -20.74 16.65 12.06
C GLY A 106 -21.18 16.91 10.63
N GLN A 107 -22.07 17.88 10.48
CA GLN A 107 -22.50 18.35 9.18
C GLN A 107 -22.02 19.78 8.91
N ALA A 108 -21.84 20.10 7.64
CA ALA A 108 -21.60 21.45 7.16
C ALA A 108 -22.44 21.70 5.91
N VAL A 109 -22.93 22.91 5.74
CA VAL A 109 -23.50 23.35 4.47
C VAL A 109 -22.55 24.30 3.77
N LEU A 110 -22.50 24.17 2.45
CA LEU A 110 -22.01 25.23 1.59
C LEU A 110 -23.17 26.19 1.34
N THR A 111 -22.94 27.49 1.50
CA THR A 111 -23.95 28.53 1.29
C THR A 111 -23.86 29.17 -0.09
N ARG A 112 -24.93 29.84 -0.53
CA ARG A 112 -24.95 30.60 -1.79
C ARG A 112 -23.84 31.66 -1.86
N GLY A 113 -23.42 32.20 -0.72
CA GLY A 113 -22.28 33.11 -0.60
C GLY A 113 -20.91 32.44 -0.71
N ARG A 114 -20.85 31.15 -1.08
CA ARG A 114 -19.62 30.33 -1.13
C ARG A 114 -18.93 30.23 0.25
N GLY A 115 -19.71 30.29 1.32
CA GLY A 115 -19.26 30.15 2.70
C GLY A 115 -19.57 28.78 3.28
N TRP A 116 -18.83 28.37 4.31
CA TRP A 116 -19.13 27.16 5.07
C TRP A 116 -19.84 27.49 6.38
N ARG A 117 -20.87 26.72 6.72
CA ARG A 117 -21.52 26.78 8.03
C ARG A 117 -21.64 25.37 8.60
N ARG A 118 -21.02 25.14 9.75
CA ARG A 118 -21.12 23.88 10.50
C ARG A 118 -22.47 23.81 11.23
N SER A 119 -22.99 22.60 11.42
CA SER A 119 -24.08 22.34 12.35
C SER A 119 -23.67 22.66 13.79
N PRO A 120 -24.63 23.07 14.66
CA PRO A 120 -24.35 23.27 16.08
C PRO A 120 -23.86 22.01 16.80
N ASP A 121 -24.35 20.85 16.35
CA ASP A 121 -24.02 19.53 16.88
C ASP A 121 -23.63 18.58 15.71
N TRP A 122 -23.77 17.27 15.85
CA TRP A 122 -23.41 16.25 14.85
C TRP A 122 -24.27 16.26 13.57
N ARG A 123 -25.41 16.97 13.56
CA ARG A 123 -26.25 17.20 12.36
C ARG A 123 -27.06 18.50 12.45
N PHE A 124 -27.64 18.91 11.33
CA PHE A 124 -28.66 19.97 11.31
C PHE A 124 -30.05 19.41 11.64
N GLU A 125 -30.72 20.03 12.61
CA GLU A 125 -32.16 19.85 12.85
C GLU A 125 -32.98 20.71 11.87
N VAL A 126 -32.48 21.91 11.54
CA VAL A 126 -33.08 22.79 10.53
C VAL A 126 -31.99 23.24 9.55
N LEU A 127 -32.19 22.93 8.27
CA LEU A 127 -31.27 23.33 7.23
C LEU A 127 -31.34 24.85 6.97
N PRO A 128 -30.19 25.51 6.84
CA PRO A 128 -30.13 26.91 6.43
C PRO A 128 -30.86 27.21 5.13
N SER A 129 -31.52 28.36 5.05
CA SER A 129 -32.27 28.78 3.84
C SER A 129 -31.37 29.15 2.66
N ASP A 130 -30.12 29.50 2.92
CA ASP A 130 -29.10 29.83 1.92
C ASP A 130 -28.18 28.66 1.57
N ALA A 131 -28.43 27.46 2.09
CA ALA A 131 -27.68 26.25 1.75
C ALA A 131 -27.81 25.92 0.26
N VAL A 132 -26.71 25.50 -0.36
CA VAL A 132 -26.63 25.03 -1.74
C VAL A 132 -26.12 23.59 -1.85
N ALA A 133 -25.56 23.03 -0.77
CA ALA A 133 -25.21 21.62 -0.63
C ALA A 133 -25.00 21.29 0.85
N LEU A 134 -25.24 20.03 1.22
CA LEU A 134 -25.05 19.48 2.57
C LEU A 134 -23.93 18.43 2.56
N PHE A 135 -22.99 18.56 3.48
CA PHE A 135 -21.86 17.66 3.68
C PHE A 135 -21.94 17.04 5.08
N SER A 136 -21.91 15.71 5.16
CA SER A 136 -21.84 14.94 6.41
C SER A 136 -20.45 14.35 6.54
N CYS A 137 -19.69 14.79 7.53
CA CYS A 137 -18.27 14.52 7.69
C CYS A 137 -18.04 13.52 8.82
N LEU A 138 -17.36 12.43 8.50
CA LEU A 138 -16.90 11.41 9.44
C LEU A 138 -15.38 11.26 9.30
N PRO A 139 -14.58 11.97 10.11
CA PRO A 139 -13.13 11.75 10.14
C PRO A 139 -12.75 10.31 10.51
N THR A 140 -11.47 9.96 10.35
CA THR A 140 -10.96 8.67 10.81
C THR A 140 -11.28 8.45 12.30
N VAL A 141 -11.79 7.27 12.62
CA VAL A 141 -12.13 6.86 13.99
C VAL A 141 -10.88 6.33 14.70
N ASN A 142 -10.66 6.78 15.94
CA ASN A 142 -9.60 6.24 16.77
C ASN A 142 -9.99 4.89 17.38
N LYS A 143 -9.59 3.80 16.73
CA LYS A 143 -9.84 2.44 17.22
C LYS A 143 -9.25 2.18 18.62
N ALA A 144 -8.13 2.82 18.97
CA ALA A 144 -7.49 2.63 20.28
C ALA A 144 -8.30 3.28 21.40
N GLU A 145 -8.85 4.47 21.18
CA GLU A 145 -9.77 5.12 22.13
C GLU A 145 -11.04 4.29 22.33
N LEU A 146 -11.61 3.75 21.25
CA LEU A 146 -12.78 2.89 21.39
C LEU A 146 -12.44 1.58 22.11
N ALA A 147 -11.32 0.94 21.76
CA ALA A 147 -10.85 -0.27 22.44
C ALA A 147 -10.60 -0.06 23.93
N ALA A 148 -10.15 1.13 24.34
CA ALA A 148 -10.02 1.49 25.75
C ALA A 148 -11.38 1.59 26.47
N ALA A 149 -12.46 1.92 25.75
CA ALA A 149 -13.79 2.08 26.31
C ALA A 149 -14.61 0.78 26.34
N VAL A 150 -14.55 -0.03 25.28
CA VAL A 150 -15.39 -1.24 25.12
C VAL A 150 -14.61 -2.56 25.22
N GLY A 151 -13.29 -2.49 25.36
CA GLY A 151 -12.40 -3.66 25.33
C GLY A 151 -11.90 -3.99 23.92
N ALA A 152 -10.66 -4.47 23.80
CA ALA A 152 -9.98 -4.65 22.51
C ALA A 152 -10.60 -5.74 21.62
N VAL A 153 -11.25 -6.75 22.21
CA VAL A 153 -11.88 -7.86 21.47
C VAL A 153 -13.16 -7.40 20.79
N ASP A 154 -13.98 -6.61 21.50
CA ASP A 154 -15.29 -6.15 21.02
C ASP A 154 -15.20 -4.83 20.23
N ALA A 155 -14.03 -4.17 20.24
CA ALA A 155 -13.83 -2.86 19.64
C ALA A 155 -14.21 -2.83 18.16
N ALA A 156 -13.78 -3.80 17.35
CA ALA A 156 -14.01 -3.77 15.91
C ALA A 156 -15.51 -3.90 15.55
N GLU A 157 -16.21 -4.84 16.18
CA GLU A 157 -17.66 -5.03 15.98
C GLU A 157 -18.46 -3.82 16.50
N ALA A 158 -18.10 -3.32 17.69
CA ALA A 158 -18.71 -2.12 18.26
C ALA A 158 -18.48 -0.88 17.39
N VAL A 159 -17.27 -0.68 16.84
CA VAL A 159 -16.99 0.41 15.87
C VAL A 159 -18.00 0.31 14.73
N GLY A 160 -18.10 -0.88 14.11
CA GLY A 160 -19.00 -1.13 12.99
C GLY A 160 -20.43 -0.69 13.32
N GLU A 161 -21.04 -1.30 14.34
CA GLU A 161 -22.42 -1.00 14.72
C GLU A 161 -22.67 0.49 15.04
N HIS A 162 -21.74 1.14 15.75
CA HIS A 162 -21.87 2.56 16.07
C HIS A 162 -21.79 3.44 14.83
N LEU A 163 -20.89 3.12 13.89
CA LEU A 163 -20.80 3.84 12.61
C LEU A 163 -22.04 3.62 11.75
N GLU A 164 -22.57 2.40 11.69
CA GLU A 164 -23.81 2.13 10.94
C GLU A 164 -24.99 2.93 11.50
N ARG A 165 -25.16 2.98 12.84
CA ARG A 165 -26.19 3.79 13.49
C ARG A 165 -26.00 5.29 13.24
N LEU A 166 -24.76 5.78 13.30
CA LEU A 166 -24.44 7.18 13.03
C LEU A 166 -24.80 7.56 11.58
N LEU A 167 -24.35 6.75 10.61
CA LEU A 167 -24.59 6.97 9.19
C LEU A 167 -26.09 6.99 8.91
N ALA A 168 -26.85 6.00 9.39
CA ALA A 168 -28.31 5.98 9.29
C ALA A 168 -28.96 7.20 9.97
N GLY A 169 -28.36 7.72 11.05
CA GLY A 169 -28.79 8.91 11.76
C GLY A 169 -28.76 10.21 10.93
N TRP A 170 -27.98 10.26 9.85
CA TRP A 170 -27.95 11.39 8.91
C TRP A 170 -29.02 11.34 7.82
N ALA A 171 -29.62 10.18 7.57
CA ALA A 171 -30.63 10.00 6.52
C ALA A 171 -31.81 10.99 6.60
N PRO A 172 -32.39 11.30 7.78
CA PRO A 172 -33.46 12.29 7.87
C PRO A 172 -33.05 13.68 7.35
N THR A 173 -31.84 14.15 7.67
CA THR A 173 -31.36 15.47 7.22
C THR A 173 -31.01 15.46 5.74
N HIS A 174 -30.49 14.35 5.20
CA HIS A 174 -30.30 14.19 3.76
C HIS A 174 -31.64 14.20 3.00
N ARG A 175 -32.69 13.56 3.52
CA ARG A 175 -34.05 13.66 2.96
C ARG A 175 -34.54 15.11 2.91
N LEU A 176 -34.42 15.83 4.02
CA LEU A 176 -34.81 17.24 4.08
C LEU A 176 -34.03 18.10 3.08
N ALA A 177 -32.74 17.82 2.86
CA ALA A 177 -31.93 18.52 1.88
C ALA A 177 -32.40 18.23 0.44
N ARG A 178 -32.66 16.95 0.13
CA ARG A 178 -33.17 16.53 -1.19
C ARG A 178 -34.54 17.10 -1.52
N GLU A 179 -35.45 17.15 -0.56
CA GLU A 179 -36.77 17.79 -0.72
C GLU A 179 -36.65 19.28 -1.11
N ARG A 180 -35.52 19.91 -0.79
CA ARG A 180 -35.17 21.28 -1.20
C ARG A 180 -34.35 21.35 -2.49
N GLY A 181 -34.15 20.22 -3.17
CA GLY A 181 -33.33 20.11 -4.38
C GLY A 181 -31.82 20.25 -4.13
N LEU A 182 -31.35 20.02 -2.90
CA LEU A 182 -29.94 20.20 -2.54
C LEU A 182 -29.14 18.90 -2.69
N PRO A 183 -27.91 18.97 -3.22
CA PRO A 183 -26.96 17.86 -3.17
C PRO A 183 -26.61 17.44 -1.75
N THR A 184 -26.50 16.13 -1.54
CA THR A 184 -26.12 15.50 -0.26
C THR A 184 -24.83 14.71 -0.44
N ILE A 185 -23.83 15.01 0.38
CA ILE A 185 -22.48 14.45 0.28
C ILE A 185 -22.07 13.87 1.63
N GLY A 186 -21.71 12.60 1.68
CA GLY A 186 -20.92 12.02 2.78
C GLY A 186 -19.43 12.16 2.48
N VAL A 187 -18.61 12.45 3.50
CA VAL A 187 -17.15 12.51 3.38
C VAL A 187 -16.53 11.72 4.53
N SER A 188 -15.65 10.77 4.23
CA SER A 188 -14.96 9.96 5.25
C SER A 188 -13.56 9.52 4.81
N HIS A 189 -12.77 9.05 5.78
CA HIS A 189 -11.45 8.48 5.54
C HIS A 189 -11.32 7.14 6.28
N GLY A 190 -11.34 6.06 5.50
CA GLY A 190 -11.30 4.69 6.03
C GLY A 190 -11.58 3.64 4.97
N THR A 191 -11.66 2.39 5.38
CA THR A 191 -11.74 1.20 4.54
C THR A 191 -13.17 0.67 4.41
N VAL A 192 -13.56 0.29 3.19
CA VAL A 192 -14.84 -0.37 2.89
C VAL A 192 -14.61 -1.86 2.71
N PHE A 193 -15.47 -2.69 3.30
CA PHE A 193 -15.44 -4.13 3.15
C PHE A 193 -15.36 -4.55 1.66
N GLY A 194 -14.33 -5.32 1.33
CA GLY A 194 -14.09 -5.82 -0.03
C GLY A 194 -13.44 -4.82 -0.97
N CYS A 195 -12.94 -3.68 -0.47
CA CYS A 195 -12.10 -2.80 -1.27
C CYS A 195 -10.78 -3.47 -1.68
N VAL A 196 -10.24 -3.02 -2.80
CA VAL A 196 -8.97 -3.52 -3.34
C VAL A 196 -7.89 -2.48 -3.13
N SER A 197 -6.74 -2.90 -2.60
CA SER A 197 -5.58 -2.02 -2.40
C SER A 197 -4.99 -1.56 -3.73
N GLU A 198 -4.10 -0.58 -3.66
CA GLU A 198 -3.30 -0.11 -4.79
C GLU A 198 -2.42 -1.19 -5.41
N HIS A 199 -2.16 -2.30 -4.72
CA HIS A 199 -1.43 -3.46 -5.26
C HIS A 199 -2.35 -4.56 -5.81
N GLY A 200 -3.64 -4.28 -5.99
CA GLY A 200 -4.59 -5.24 -6.56
C GLY A 200 -5.01 -6.36 -5.60
N VAL A 201 -4.62 -6.25 -4.32
CA VAL A 201 -4.95 -7.25 -3.30
C VAL A 201 -6.24 -6.84 -2.60
N PRO A 202 -7.29 -7.68 -2.60
CA PRO A 202 -8.48 -7.44 -1.79
C PRO A 202 -8.08 -7.35 -0.32
N MET A 203 -8.52 -6.29 0.36
CA MET A 203 -8.30 -6.19 1.79
C MET A 203 -9.12 -7.26 2.51
N ALA A 204 -8.44 -8.08 3.30
CA ALA A 204 -9.04 -9.17 4.07
C ALA A 204 -8.86 -8.91 5.57
N GLY A 205 -9.87 -9.27 6.36
CA GLY A 205 -9.85 -9.12 7.83
C GLY A 205 -10.95 -8.20 8.38
N PHE A 206 -10.92 -8.00 9.69
CA PHE A 206 -11.86 -7.16 10.45
C PHE A 206 -11.44 -5.69 10.52
N ASP A 207 -10.42 -5.29 9.74
CA ASP A 207 -9.93 -3.91 9.75
C ASP A 207 -10.85 -2.92 9.04
N HIS A 208 -11.93 -3.41 8.43
CA HIS A 208 -12.93 -2.59 7.73
C HIS A 208 -13.77 -1.73 8.67
N GLU A 209 -13.75 -0.40 8.49
CA GLU A 209 -14.64 0.49 9.23
C GLU A 209 -16.05 0.55 8.65
N PHE A 210 -16.20 0.32 7.35
CA PHE A 210 -17.46 0.54 6.63
C PHE A 210 -17.93 -0.68 5.84
N THR A 211 -19.25 -0.86 5.81
CA THR A 211 -19.93 -1.64 4.77
C THR A 211 -20.53 -0.69 3.73
N THR A 212 -20.63 -1.12 2.47
CA THR A 212 -21.35 -0.34 1.45
C THR A 212 -22.82 -0.12 1.85
N GLY A 213 -23.44 -1.11 2.49
CA GLY A 213 -24.79 -1.01 3.05
C GLY A 213 -24.94 0.15 4.03
N ALA A 214 -24.05 0.29 5.00
CA ALA A 214 -24.05 1.36 5.98
C ALA A 214 -23.84 2.75 5.35
N LEU A 215 -22.88 2.87 4.43
CA LEU A 215 -22.62 4.12 3.72
C LEU A 215 -23.84 4.57 2.92
N PHE A 216 -24.46 3.65 2.17
CA PHE A 216 -25.66 3.99 1.43
C PHE A 216 -26.89 4.20 2.34
N ALA A 217 -26.94 3.59 3.53
CA ALA A 217 -27.99 3.82 4.53
C ALA A 217 -27.98 5.23 5.10
N SER A 218 -26.87 5.98 4.93
CA SER A 218 -26.88 7.43 5.18
C SER A 218 -27.80 8.21 4.26
N GLU A 219 -28.26 7.61 3.16
CA GLU A 219 -29.04 8.28 2.11
C GLU A 219 -28.34 9.52 1.51
N ALA A 220 -27.01 9.62 1.55
CA ALA A 220 -26.29 10.61 0.73
C ALA A 220 -26.25 10.18 -0.74
N GLN A 221 -26.29 11.12 -1.68
CA GLN A 221 -26.20 10.84 -3.12
C GLN A 221 -24.76 10.52 -3.52
N ALA A 222 -23.80 11.29 -3.02
CA ALA A 222 -22.38 11.01 -3.18
C ALA A 222 -21.73 10.70 -1.83
N PHE A 223 -20.90 9.67 -1.77
CA PHE A 223 -20.05 9.39 -0.62
C PHE A 223 -18.58 9.39 -1.06
N MET A 224 -17.86 10.43 -0.63
CA MET A 224 -16.47 10.71 -0.98
C MET A 224 -15.55 10.10 0.08
N LEU A 225 -14.79 9.07 -0.30
CA LEU A 225 -13.91 8.35 0.61
C LEU A 225 -12.42 8.62 0.30
N GLY A 226 -11.61 8.69 1.35
CA GLY A 226 -10.14 8.58 1.31
C GLY A 226 -9.62 7.33 2.01
N HIS A 227 -8.31 7.09 1.97
CA HIS A 227 -7.51 6.01 2.60
C HIS A 227 -7.02 4.94 1.63
N ILE A 228 -7.85 4.57 0.65
CA ILE A 228 -7.47 3.57 -0.35
C ILE A 228 -6.85 4.25 -1.55
N HIS A 229 -5.57 3.94 -1.82
CA HIS A 229 -4.80 4.56 -2.89
C HIS A 229 -5.17 4.09 -4.31
N ARG A 230 -6.16 3.20 -4.44
CA ARG A 230 -6.73 2.75 -5.71
C ARG A 230 -8.10 3.38 -5.96
N HIS A 231 -8.29 3.99 -7.13
CA HIS A 231 -9.61 4.41 -7.57
C HIS A 231 -10.55 3.21 -7.70
N GLN A 232 -11.72 3.30 -7.07
CA GLN A 232 -12.80 2.33 -7.16
C GLN A 232 -14.12 2.97 -6.70
N ALA A 233 -15.25 2.41 -7.14
CA ALA A 233 -16.56 2.95 -6.85
C ALA A 233 -17.64 1.86 -6.73
N TRP A 234 -18.70 2.17 -5.98
CA TRP A 234 -19.90 1.34 -5.84
C TRP A 234 -21.14 2.21 -6.05
N SER A 235 -22.03 1.77 -6.93
CA SER A 235 -23.29 2.45 -7.22
C SER A 235 -24.48 1.66 -6.69
N ARG A 236 -25.52 2.36 -6.24
CA ARG A 236 -26.81 1.76 -5.90
C ARG A 236 -27.95 2.60 -6.47
N GLN A 237 -28.85 1.92 -7.18
CA GLN A 237 -30.14 2.45 -7.59
C GLN A 237 -31.20 2.05 -6.56
N GLY A 238 -32.10 2.96 -6.22
CA GLY A 238 -33.24 2.64 -5.35
C GLY A 238 -34.20 3.80 -5.19
N ASP A 239 -35.11 3.68 -4.23
CA ASP A 239 -36.18 4.67 -3.96
C ASP A 239 -35.66 6.06 -3.56
N ARG A 240 -34.36 6.19 -3.31
CA ARG A 240 -33.67 7.43 -2.93
C ARG A 240 -32.86 8.03 -4.09
N GLY A 241 -33.07 7.55 -5.31
CA GLY A 241 -32.31 7.94 -6.49
C GLY A 241 -31.02 7.15 -6.67
N GLU A 242 -30.10 7.70 -7.46
CA GLU A 242 -28.79 7.10 -7.72
C GLU A 242 -27.79 7.53 -6.65
N GLN A 243 -27.28 6.57 -5.89
CA GLN A 243 -26.23 6.80 -4.90
C GLN A 243 -24.90 6.23 -5.39
N LEU A 244 -23.80 6.93 -5.11
CA LEU A 244 -22.46 6.55 -5.53
C LEU A 244 -21.44 6.76 -4.40
N ILE A 245 -20.67 5.71 -4.09
CA ILE A 245 -19.54 5.74 -3.18
C ILE A 245 -18.27 5.64 -4.03
N ALA A 246 -17.24 6.46 -3.80
CA ALA A 246 -15.98 6.27 -4.50
C ALA A 246 -14.75 6.76 -3.73
N TYR A 247 -13.66 6.03 -3.93
CA TYR A 247 -12.30 6.46 -3.62
C TYR A 247 -11.67 7.09 -4.87
N PRO A 248 -11.01 8.25 -4.79
CA PRO A 248 -10.26 8.80 -5.91
C PRO A 248 -8.93 8.06 -6.12
N GLY A 249 -8.44 7.36 -5.10
CA GLY A 249 -7.06 6.91 -5.03
C GLY A 249 -6.13 8.03 -4.54
N SER A 250 -4.84 7.74 -4.53
CA SER A 250 -3.82 8.74 -4.22
C SER A 250 -3.60 9.72 -5.38
N ILE A 251 -3.22 10.96 -5.05
CA ILE A 251 -2.99 12.01 -6.06
C ILE A 251 -1.82 11.69 -6.99
N GLY A 252 -0.84 10.94 -6.49
CA GLY A 252 0.38 10.54 -7.20
C GLY A 252 0.77 9.10 -6.84
N ARG A 253 1.88 8.63 -7.40
CA ARG A 253 2.37 7.27 -7.15
C ARG A 253 3.51 7.29 -6.13
N PHE A 254 3.28 6.79 -4.92
CA PHE A 254 4.23 6.92 -3.81
C PHE A 254 5.07 5.66 -3.60
N HIS A 255 4.52 4.50 -3.95
CA HIS A 255 5.13 3.19 -3.87
C HIS A 255 5.32 2.56 -5.24
N TYR A 256 6.26 1.63 -5.31
CA TYR A 256 6.48 0.80 -6.48
C TYR A 256 5.45 -0.32 -6.54
N GLY A 257 4.95 -0.61 -7.75
CA GLY A 257 3.97 -1.68 -7.97
C GLY A 257 2.54 -1.26 -7.68
N GLU A 258 2.27 0.02 -7.46
CA GLU A 258 0.89 0.51 -7.44
C GLU A 258 0.27 0.38 -8.83
N GLU A 259 -0.92 -0.19 -8.91
CA GLU A 259 -1.71 -0.39 -10.11
C GLU A 259 -2.67 0.78 -10.38
N GLY A 260 -3.16 0.85 -11.61
CA GLY A 260 -4.17 1.82 -12.03
C GLY A 260 -3.67 3.25 -12.23
N GLU A 261 -4.58 4.08 -12.73
CA GLU A 261 -4.37 5.52 -12.86
C GLU A 261 -4.46 6.20 -11.49
N LYS A 262 -3.70 7.29 -11.33
CA LYS A 262 -3.73 8.16 -10.15
C LYS A 262 -4.37 9.48 -10.54
N GLY A 263 -5.04 10.13 -9.60
CA GLY A 263 -5.82 11.30 -9.96
C GLY A 263 -6.67 11.85 -8.84
N PHE A 264 -7.72 12.53 -9.27
CA PHE A 264 -8.77 13.05 -8.40
C PHE A 264 -10.11 12.86 -9.11
N LEU A 265 -11.20 12.88 -8.35
CA LEU A 265 -12.54 12.72 -8.92
C LEU A 265 -13.20 14.06 -9.15
N VAL A 266 -13.83 14.23 -10.31
CA VAL A 266 -14.78 15.30 -10.57
C VAL A 266 -16.18 14.72 -10.45
N TRP A 267 -16.90 15.18 -9.43
CA TRP A 267 -18.26 14.77 -9.16
C TRP A 267 -19.26 15.72 -9.77
N GLU A 268 -20.37 15.18 -10.25
CA GLU A 268 -21.60 15.92 -10.53
C GLU A 268 -22.70 15.33 -9.65
N VAL A 269 -23.10 16.07 -8.63
CA VAL A 269 -24.05 15.63 -7.59
C VAL A 269 -25.33 16.45 -7.67
N GLY A 270 -26.45 15.82 -7.99
CA GLY A 270 -27.79 16.39 -7.92
C GLY A 270 -28.47 16.09 -6.59
N ALA A 271 -29.77 16.40 -6.51
CA ALA A 271 -30.60 16.00 -5.37
C ALA A 271 -30.84 14.49 -5.36
N ASP A 272 -31.02 13.88 -6.53
CA ASP A 272 -31.43 12.48 -6.66
C ASP A 272 -30.42 11.63 -7.45
N ASP A 273 -29.30 12.20 -7.90
CA ASP A 273 -28.27 11.49 -8.66
C ASP A 273 -26.84 11.91 -8.27
N ALA A 274 -25.89 11.03 -8.55
CA ALA A 274 -24.47 11.32 -8.44
C ALA A 274 -23.65 10.53 -9.46
N ARG A 275 -22.72 11.21 -10.12
CA ARG A 275 -21.71 10.61 -11.00
C ARG A 275 -20.33 11.19 -10.71
N CYS A 276 -19.29 10.40 -10.96
CA CYS A 276 -17.91 10.87 -10.88
C CYS A 276 -17.08 10.41 -12.08
N THR A 277 -16.07 11.19 -12.43
CA THR A 277 -15.06 10.84 -13.43
C THR A 277 -13.68 11.04 -12.82
N LEU A 278 -12.78 10.07 -13.04
CA LEU A 278 -11.37 10.19 -12.66
C LEU A 278 -10.65 11.09 -13.66
N GLU A 279 -10.09 12.19 -13.16
CA GLU A 279 -9.16 13.03 -13.89
C GLU A 279 -7.74 12.59 -13.53
N ALA A 280 -7.07 11.92 -14.47
CA ALA A 280 -5.73 11.40 -14.27
C ALA A 280 -4.72 12.54 -14.05
N THR A 281 -3.80 12.35 -13.11
CA THR A 281 -2.69 13.28 -12.86
C THR A 281 -1.46 12.91 -13.67
N LEU A 282 -0.45 13.78 -13.63
CA LEU A 282 0.89 13.54 -14.16
C LEU A 282 1.72 12.62 -13.25
N ALA A 283 1.08 11.59 -12.68
CA ALA A 283 1.72 10.67 -11.76
C ALA A 283 2.84 9.90 -12.48
N ARG A 284 3.95 9.70 -11.77
CA ARG A 284 5.08 8.96 -12.32
C ARG A 284 4.68 7.52 -12.67
N ARG A 285 5.30 7.00 -13.72
CA ARG A 285 5.19 5.59 -14.11
C ARG A 285 6.13 4.77 -13.23
N THR A 286 5.63 3.67 -12.66
CA THR A 286 6.47 2.68 -11.98
C THR A 286 6.45 1.37 -12.72
N ILE A 287 7.61 0.74 -12.86
CA ILE A 287 7.77 -0.57 -13.51
C ILE A 287 8.44 -1.51 -12.51
N ASP A 288 7.78 -2.62 -12.19
CA ASP A 288 8.32 -3.67 -11.34
C ASP A 288 8.71 -4.89 -12.18
N ILE A 289 9.99 -5.26 -12.12
CA ILE A 289 10.53 -6.45 -12.78
C ILE A 289 10.98 -7.41 -11.69
N VAL A 290 10.42 -8.61 -11.66
CA VAL A 290 10.66 -9.60 -10.60
C VAL A 290 11.29 -10.85 -11.19
N PHE A 291 12.36 -11.32 -10.55
CA PHE A 291 13.06 -12.56 -10.90
C PHE A 291 12.99 -13.56 -9.74
N GLU A 292 12.58 -14.79 -10.03
CA GLU A 292 12.78 -15.93 -9.14
C GLU A 292 14.14 -16.55 -9.48
N GLY A 293 15.14 -16.32 -8.62
CA GLY A 293 16.54 -16.63 -8.90
C GLY A 293 17.35 -15.42 -9.37
N ARG A 294 18.53 -15.69 -9.93
CA ARG A 294 19.45 -14.65 -10.42
C ARG A 294 18.80 -13.87 -11.58
N PRO A 295 18.89 -12.53 -11.59
CA PRO A 295 18.44 -11.74 -12.73
C PRO A 295 19.14 -12.15 -14.03
N ASP A 296 18.34 -12.50 -15.03
CA ASP A 296 18.79 -12.72 -16.40
C ASP A 296 18.83 -11.36 -17.12
N LEU A 297 20.01 -10.98 -17.62
CA LEU A 297 20.23 -9.69 -18.26
C LEU A 297 19.58 -9.60 -19.65
N ASP A 298 19.38 -10.70 -20.36
CA ASP A 298 18.71 -10.70 -21.66
C ASP A 298 17.19 -10.56 -21.45
N VAL A 299 16.63 -11.28 -20.47
CA VAL A 299 15.23 -11.10 -20.07
C VAL A 299 14.96 -9.68 -19.56
N LEU A 300 15.90 -9.12 -18.79
CA LEU A 300 15.81 -7.73 -18.34
C LEU A 300 15.83 -6.76 -19.51
N ARG A 301 16.70 -6.99 -20.51
CA ARG A 301 16.80 -6.16 -21.72
C ARG A 301 15.48 -6.15 -22.48
N ASP A 302 14.90 -7.32 -22.67
CA ASP A 302 13.62 -7.47 -23.36
C ASP A 302 12.48 -6.80 -22.59
N ALA A 303 12.46 -6.93 -21.26
CA ALA A 303 11.48 -6.25 -20.41
C ALA A 303 11.60 -4.72 -20.50
N ILE A 304 12.82 -4.19 -20.48
CA ILE A 304 13.11 -2.76 -20.64
C ILE A 304 12.61 -2.26 -22.00
N ALA A 305 12.90 -2.98 -23.08
CA ALA A 305 12.50 -2.61 -24.43
C ALA A 305 10.97 -2.64 -24.61
N ARG A 306 10.30 -3.64 -24.04
CA ARG A 306 8.84 -3.78 -24.14
C ARG A 306 8.06 -2.72 -23.36
N GLN A 307 8.57 -2.30 -22.20
CA GLN A 307 7.81 -1.44 -21.28
C GLN A 307 8.17 0.04 -21.36
N ASP A 308 9.16 0.41 -22.18
CA ASP A 308 9.76 1.75 -22.25
C ASP A 308 10.00 2.37 -20.86
N VAL A 309 11.18 2.09 -20.33
CA VAL A 309 11.59 2.58 -19.01
C VAL A 309 11.95 4.06 -18.96
N THR A 310 11.96 4.75 -20.11
CA THR A 310 12.41 6.14 -20.19
C THR A 310 11.56 7.04 -19.30
N GLY A 311 12.20 7.70 -18.33
CA GLY A 311 11.51 8.57 -17.38
C GLY A 311 10.61 7.85 -16.35
N ALA A 312 10.58 6.52 -16.34
CA ALA A 312 9.85 5.73 -15.34
C ALA A 312 10.73 5.45 -14.11
N SER A 313 10.10 5.25 -12.96
CA SER A 313 10.73 4.68 -11.78
C SER A 313 10.71 3.15 -11.91
N VAL A 314 11.87 2.52 -12.12
CA VAL A 314 11.98 1.07 -12.28
C VAL A 314 12.48 0.43 -10.98
N ARG A 315 11.85 -0.67 -10.57
CA ARG A 315 12.34 -1.51 -9.48
C ARG A 315 12.56 -2.92 -9.99
N VAL A 316 13.78 -3.43 -9.78
CA VAL A 316 14.14 -4.82 -10.07
C VAL A 316 14.28 -5.56 -8.77
N ARG A 317 13.49 -6.62 -8.61
CA ARG A 317 13.49 -7.49 -7.44
C ARG A 317 13.95 -8.87 -7.82
N TRP A 318 14.72 -9.51 -6.96
CA TRP A 318 15.11 -10.90 -7.14
C TRP A 318 15.24 -11.65 -5.83
N THR A 319 15.02 -12.95 -5.87
CA THR A 319 15.21 -13.84 -4.72
C THR A 319 16.27 -14.89 -5.08
N VAL A 320 17.37 -14.95 -4.33
CA VAL A 320 18.48 -15.90 -4.57
C VAL A 320 18.88 -16.62 -3.28
N ALA A 321 19.45 -17.82 -3.40
CA ALA A 321 20.12 -18.48 -2.29
C ALA A 321 21.38 -17.68 -1.86
N ASP A 322 21.81 -17.87 -0.61
CA ASP A 322 23.01 -17.18 -0.09
C ASP A 322 24.27 -17.46 -0.91
N GLU A 323 24.38 -18.68 -1.44
CA GLU A 323 25.48 -19.15 -2.30
C GLU A 323 25.55 -18.36 -3.63
N ASP A 324 24.40 -17.89 -4.13
CA ASP A 324 24.27 -17.16 -5.40
C ASP A 324 24.34 -15.63 -5.24
N ARG A 325 24.46 -15.13 -4.01
CA ARG A 325 24.47 -13.68 -3.72
C ARG A 325 25.53 -12.93 -4.53
N GLY A 326 26.73 -13.51 -4.63
CA GLY A 326 27.87 -12.91 -5.33
C GLY A 326 27.75 -12.94 -6.86
N ALA A 327 26.84 -13.74 -7.40
CA ALA A 327 26.65 -13.91 -8.84
C ALA A 327 25.74 -12.85 -9.48
N VAL A 328 25.11 -11.99 -8.68
CA VAL A 328 24.22 -10.92 -9.18
C VAL A 328 25.01 -9.67 -9.52
N ASP A 329 25.13 -9.39 -10.82
CA ASP A 329 25.79 -8.19 -11.33
C ASP A 329 24.87 -6.95 -11.23
N ARG A 330 24.89 -6.30 -10.06
CA ARG A 330 24.11 -5.08 -9.81
C ARG A 330 24.52 -3.92 -10.70
N GLU A 331 25.80 -3.81 -11.07
CA GLU A 331 26.30 -2.72 -11.89
C GLU A 331 25.84 -2.86 -13.35
N ALA A 332 25.80 -4.07 -13.89
CA ALA A 332 25.21 -4.32 -15.21
C ALA A 332 23.72 -3.95 -15.24
N ILE A 333 22.95 -4.36 -14.21
CA ILE A 333 21.53 -4.01 -14.10
C ILE A 333 21.35 -2.49 -14.05
N GLN A 334 22.14 -1.78 -13.24
CA GLN A 334 22.07 -0.31 -13.16
C GLN A 334 22.42 0.36 -14.50
N ARG A 335 23.46 -0.11 -15.20
CA ARG A 335 23.83 0.42 -16.52
C ARG A 335 22.70 0.24 -17.55
N MET A 336 22.00 -0.88 -17.51
CA MET A 336 20.86 -1.13 -18.40
C MET A 336 19.66 -0.22 -18.11
N LEU A 337 19.51 0.23 -16.85
CA LEU A 337 18.44 1.11 -16.40
C LEU A 337 18.79 2.60 -16.46
N ALA A 338 19.88 2.99 -17.12
CA ALA A 338 20.32 4.39 -17.16
C ALA A 338 19.29 5.37 -17.77
N GLY A 339 18.33 4.89 -18.56
CA GLY A 339 17.23 5.70 -19.11
C GLY A 339 16.05 5.90 -18.14
N ALA A 340 15.99 5.16 -17.03
CA ALA A 340 14.97 5.32 -16.00
C ALA A 340 15.16 6.63 -15.23
N ALA A 341 14.06 7.24 -14.77
CA ALA A 341 14.14 8.39 -13.87
C ALA A 341 14.71 8.00 -12.50
N GLU A 342 14.41 6.78 -12.06
CA GLU A 342 14.87 6.20 -10.80
C GLU A 342 15.00 4.68 -10.97
N ALA A 343 16.08 4.09 -10.46
CA ALA A 343 16.28 2.64 -10.49
C ALA A 343 16.51 2.10 -9.08
N LYS A 344 15.63 1.21 -8.62
CA LYS A 344 15.74 0.56 -7.30
C LYS A 344 16.01 -0.92 -7.45
N LEU A 345 17.05 -1.41 -6.77
CA LEU A 345 17.44 -2.82 -6.79
C LEU A 345 17.20 -3.46 -5.43
N GLU A 346 16.38 -4.50 -5.37
CA GLU A 346 16.03 -5.21 -4.13
C GLU A 346 16.32 -6.71 -4.27
N GLY A 347 17.39 -7.17 -3.61
CA GLY A 347 17.73 -8.60 -3.54
C GLY A 347 17.30 -9.21 -2.22
N ARG A 348 16.49 -10.27 -2.26
CA ARG A 348 16.17 -11.13 -1.12
C ARG A 348 17.10 -12.34 -1.12
N ILE A 349 17.79 -12.55 0.00
CA ILE A 349 18.65 -13.72 0.19
C ILE A 349 17.91 -14.74 1.04
N VAL A 350 17.74 -15.94 0.51
CA VAL A 350 17.18 -17.07 1.26
C VAL A 350 18.36 -17.85 1.86
N PRO A 351 18.51 -17.88 3.20
CA PRO A 351 19.56 -18.67 3.82
C PRO A 351 19.31 -20.15 3.55
N VAL A 352 20.35 -20.85 3.10
CA VAL A 352 20.30 -22.30 2.92
C VAL A 352 20.35 -22.94 4.31
N VAL A 353 19.19 -23.28 4.87
CA VAL A 353 19.12 -24.05 6.12
C VAL A 353 19.48 -25.49 5.78
N ARG A 354 20.76 -25.86 5.94
CA ARG A 354 21.18 -27.25 5.93
C ARG A 354 20.64 -27.91 7.20
N THR A 355 19.51 -28.60 7.08
CA THR A 355 18.96 -29.40 8.19
C THR A 355 20.04 -30.40 8.63
N ARG A 356 20.60 -30.21 9.83
CA ARG A 356 21.40 -31.26 10.47
C ARG A 356 20.47 -32.47 10.58
N ALA A 357 20.88 -33.62 10.06
CA ALA A 357 20.06 -34.83 10.16
C ALA A 357 19.69 -35.06 11.64
N ALA A 358 18.40 -35.01 11.92
CA ALA A 358 17.87 -35.08 13.28
C ALA A 358 18.33 -36.38 13.95
N GLY A 359 18.74 -36.28 15.21
CA GLY A 359 19.10 -37.45 16.02
C GLY A 359 20.55 -37.92 15.92
N ILE A 360 21.37 -37.52 14.92
CA ILE A 360 22.79 -37.93 14.88
C ILE A 360 23.52 -37.48 16.16
N SER A 361 23.32 -36.23 16.62
CA SER A 361 23.97 -35.74 17.83
C SER A 361 23.53 -36.45 19.11
N GLN A 362 22.35 -37.09 19.12
CA GLN A 362 21.77 -37.79 20.26
C GLN A 362 22.21 -39.25 20.36
N LEU A 363 22.87 -39.80 19.34
CA LEU A 363 23.41 -41.16 19.41
C LEU A 363 24.52 -41.23 20.47
N PRO A 364 24.56 -42.27 21.32
CA PRO A 364 25.48 -42.33 22.45
C PRO A 364 26.92 -42.67 22.05
N ARG A 365 27.12 -43.39 20.94
CA ARG A 365 28.44 -43.83 20.47
C ARG A 365 28.87 -43.08 19.21
N LEU A 366 30.14 -42.75 19.13
CA LEU A 366 30.72 -42.04 17.97
C LEU A 366 30.60 -42.87 16.68
N GLU A 367 30.66 -44.20 16.78
CA GLU A 367 30.50 -45.12 15.66
C GLU A 367 29.09 -45.04 15.05
N ASP A 368 28.06 -44.96 15.91
CA ASP A 368 26.67 -44.84 15.49
C ASP A 368 26.45 -43.47 14.82
N LYS A 369 27.09 -42.42 15.33
CA LYS A 369 27.10 -41.09 14.68
C LYS A 369 27.72 -41.15 13.29
N LEU A 370 28.85 -41.84 13.16
CA LEU A 370 29.57 -41.97 11.89
C LEU A 370 28.78 -42.77 10.86
N ARG A 371 28.12 -43.87 11.27
CA ARG A 371 27.21 -44.65 10.40
C ARG A 371 26.00 -43.84 9.96
N ALA A 372 25.38 -43.10 10.88
CA ALA A 372 24.22 -42.26 10.58
C ALA A 372 24.61 -41.10 9.63
N TRP A 373 25.79 -40.50 9.83
CA TRP A 373 26.33 -39.49 8.93
C TRP A 373 26.64 -40.06 7.55
N ALA A 374 27.31 -41.22 7.47
CA ALA A 374 27.67 -41.89 6.23
C ALA A 374 26.45 -42.24 5.37
N LYS A 375 25.34 -42.64 6.01
CA LYS A 375 24.05 -42.87 5.35
C LYS A 375 23.43 -41.59 4.77
N VAL A 376 23.59 -40.44 5.43
CA VAL A 376 23.09 -39.15 4.94
C VAL A 376 23.98 -38.60 3.83
N ALA A 377 25.28 -38.85 3.90
CA ALA A 377 26.27 -38.37 2.94
C ALA A 377 26.48 -39.32 1.73
N ASP A 378 25.80 -40.48 1.71
CA ASP A 378 25.96 -41.56 0.73
C ASP A 378 27.42 -42.04 0.57
N VAL A 379 28.08 -42.24 1.71
CA VAL A 379 29.47 -42.72 1.80
C VAL A 379 29.50 -44.09 2.49
N ARG A 380 30.40 -44.99 2.06
CA ARG A 380 30.60 -46.28 2.74
C ARG A 380 31.23 -46.07 4.13
N PRO A 381 30.58 -46.51 5.22
CA PRO A 381 31.07 -46.27 6.58
C PRO A 381 32.25 -47.15 6.98
N GLU A 382 32.46 -48.30 6.35
CA GLU A 382 33.41 -49.33 6.80
C GLU A 382 34.87 -48.84 6.84
N PRO A 383 35.39 -48.13 5.83
CA PRO A 383 36.77 -47.61 5.88
C PRO A 383 36.95 -46.56 6.98
N LEU A 384 35.94 -45.72 7.20
CA LEU A 384 35.98 -44.65 8.20
C LEU A 384 35.90 -45.22 9.62
N LEU A 385 35.08 -46.25 9.84
CA LEU A 385 35.01 -47.00 11.09
C LEU A 385 36.34 -47.71 11.39
N ALA A 386 37.00 -48.27 10.37
CA ALA A 386 38.32 -48.89 10.53
C ALA A 386 39.40 -47.86 10.93
N CYS A 387 39.41 -46.68 10.31
CA CYS A 387 40.29 -45.58 10.71
C CYS A 387 40.04 -45.13 12.15
N MET A 388 38.77 -45.02 12.54
CA MET A 388 38.39 -44.63 13.90
C MET A 388 38.80 -45.68 14.93
N ALA A 389 38.62 -46.98 14.64
CA ALA A 389 39.09 -48.06 15.50
C ALA A 389 40.62 -48.07 15.65
N ALA A 390 41.35 -47.79 14.56
CA ALA A 390 42.81 -47.65 14.62
C ALA A 390 43.21 -46.47 15.53
N LEU A 391 42.52 -45.32 15.45
CA LEU A 391 42.79 -44.17 16.30
C LEU A 391 42.51 -44.43 17.79
N ASP A 392 41.60 -45.34 18.12
CA ASP A 392 41.23 -45.66 19.51
C ASP A 392 42.18 -46.68 20.16
N HIS A 393 42.88 -47.48 19.35
CA HIS A 393 43.67 -48.62 19.84
C HIS A 393 45.16 -48.57 19.48
N GLU A 394 45.58 -47.70 18.57
CA GLU A 394 46.95 -47.63 18.10
C GLU A 394 47.56 -46.24 18.31
N GLN A 395 48.87 -46.19 18.59
CA GLN A 395 49.59 -44.94 18.72
C GLN A 395 49.72 -44.24 17.35
N PRO A 396 49.63 -42.90 17.29
CA PRO A 396 49.69 -42.14 16.03
C PRO A 396 50.90 -42.50 15.15
N GLU A 397 52.05 -42.77 15.75
CA GLU A 397 53.30 -43.14 15.07
C GLU A 397 53.19 -44.49 14.35
N VAL A 398 52.44 -45.44 14.93
CA VAL A 398 52.21 -46.79 14.35
C VAL A 398 51.24 -46.70 13.17
N ILE A 399 50.18 -45.91 13.31
CA ILE A 399 49.23 -45.65 12.23
C ILE A 399 49.93 -44.97 11.06
N ALA A 400 50.74 -43.94 11.33
CA ALA A 400 51.52 -43.22 10.32
C ALA A 400 52.54 -44.12 9.62
N ALA A 401 53.30 -44.94 10.36
CA ALA A 401 54.27 -45.86 9.78
C ALA A 401 53.61 -46.88 8.85
N ARG A 402 52.42 -47.40 9.20
CA ARG A 402 51.64 -48.32 8.38
C ARG A 402 51.14 -47.67 7.09
N LEU A 403 50.62 -46.44 7.14
CA LEU A 403 50.14 -45.70 5.96
C LEU A 403 51.29 -45.31 5.01
N ILE A 404 52.44 -44.96 5.56
CA ILE A 404 53.64 -44.63 4.79
C ILE A 404 54.26 -45.90 4.17
N GLY A 405 54.29 -47.02 4.92
CA GLY A 405 54.82 -48.30 4.47
C GLY A 405 53.94 -49.06 3.46
N SER A 406 52.63 -48.82 3.45
CA SER A 406 51.70 -49.43 2.49
C SER A 406 51.76 -48.79 1.09
N ASN A 407 52.45 -47.65 0.95
CA ASN A 407 52.55 -46.91 -0.32
C ASN A 407 53.70 -47.39 -1.23
N THR A 408 54.50 -48.38 -0.80
CA THR A 408 55.61 -48.92 -1.60
C THR A 408 55.28 -50.15 -2.44
N ASP A 409 54.05 -50.70 -2.37
CA ASP A 409 53.72 -51.97 -3.05
C ASP A 409 52.42 -51.96 -3.88
N SER A 410 51.97 -50.81 -4.38
CA SER A 410 50.90 -50.78 -5.39
C SER A 410 51.15 -49.76 -6.51
N THR A 411 51.77 -50.23 -7.59
CA THR A 411 51.71 -49.59 -8.91
C THR A 411 50.26 -49.56 -9.41
N PRO A 412 49.76 -48.41 -9.93
CA PRO A 412 48.40 -48.32 -10.44
C PRO A 412 48.32 -48.82 -11.89
N SER A 413 47.59 -49.92 -12.12
CA SER A 413 47.16 -50.32 -13.46
C SER A 413 45.86 -49.62 -13.80
N THR A 414 45.95 -48.59 -14.64
CA THR A 414 44.83 -47.93 -15.31
C THR A 414 44.14 -48.87 -16.28
N HIS A 415 42.83 -49.07 -16.13
CA HIS A 415 41.95 -49.36 -17.27
C HIS A 415 40.65 -48.57 -17.15
N HIS A 416 40.54 -47.55 -18.01
CA HIS A 416 39.31 -46.91 -18.41
C HIS A 416 38.41 -47.91 -19.14
N VAL A 417 37.12 -47.95 -18.80
CA VAL A 417 36.07 -48.45 -19.68
C VAL A 417 34.95 -47.41 -19.72
N LEU A 418 34.78 -46.79 -20.89
CA LEU A 418 33.66 -45.94 -21.28
C LEU A 418 32.38 -46.78 -21.49
N PRO A 419 31.16 -46.24 -21.27
CA PRO A 419 29.93 -46.95 -21.59
C PRO A 419 29.53 -46.71 -23.04
N GLU A 420 29.25 -47.77 -23.81
CA GLU A 420 28.57 -47.66 -25.09
C GLU A 420 27.40 -48.66 -25.20
N ARG A 421 26.22 -48.08 -25.47
CA ARG A 421 25.01 -48.56 -26.16
C ARG A 421 24.39 -49.91 -25.76
N LEU A 422 23.16 -49.80 -25.24
CA LEU A 422 22.13 -50.83 -25.38
C LEU A 422 21.39 -50.64 -26.70
N SER A 423 21.45 -51.65 -27.56
CA SER A 423 20.50 -51.91 -28.62
C SER A 423 20.04 -53.37 -28.50
N GLU A 424 18.72 -53.55 -28.53
CA GLU A 424 17.92 -54.80 -28.65
C GLU A 424 18.48 -55.78 -29.71
N PRO A 425 18.15 -57.10 -29.65
CA PRO A 425 16.87 -57.65 -30.17
C PRO A 425 16.36 -58.88 -29.35
N VAL A 426 15.18 -59.49 -29.53
CA VAL A 426 14.22 -59.70 -30.64
C VAL A 426 12.80 -59.72 -30.07
#